data_AF-A0A2N9P6S2-F1
#
_entry.id   AF-A0A2N9P6S2-F1
#
_cell.length_a   1.000
_cell.length_b   1.000
_cell.length_c   1.000
_cell.angle_alpha   90.00
_cell.angle_beta   90.00
_cell.angle_gamma   90.00
#
_symmetry.space_group_name_H-M   'P 1'
#
loop_
_entity.id
_entity.type
_entity.pdbx_description
1 polymer ?
#
loop_
_entity_poly.entity_id
_entity_poly.type
_entity_poly.pdbx_seq_one_letter_code
_entity_poly.pdbx_strand_id
1 'polypeptide(L)'
;MGSLQLTYQPKLKTIHSHEAKVVQLWLSTDPLAEKFPDQSPYSFVFNNPLRFIDPDGRAPSDIIVTTKDGKALFTLDDGKKAVTKMTVAQLYKTGTQWFEPLADNYMPMKSQTKALSTTDKVKHFTSQEVLDFAHEDRWMISYRQGGSGDWKASEDGADGFLLVTVDKTPYWADAIGQIPFAVDYATDMKEEGRSGYQAIRETVQKGKEYGEGKLFGGKTDNSNTYDNYFILRGAANGANGRNITKPVTEAEAKAYGL
;
A
#
# COMPACT_ATOMS: atom_id res chain seq x y z
N MET A 1 89.82 -13.23 -25.82
CA MET A 1 89.11 -14.49 -25.51
C MET A 1 87.63 -14.13 -25.37
N GLY A 2 86.78 -14.65 -26.26
CA GLY A 2 85.38 -14.23 -26.40
C GLY A 2 84.46 -14.82 -25.33
N SER A 3 83.53 -14.01 -24.85
CA SER A 3 82.45 -14.40 -23.95
C SER A 3 81.32 -15.10 -24.72
N LEU A 4 80.92 -16.29 -24.26
CA LEU A 4 79.70 -16.95 -24.71
C LEU A 4 78.52 -16.40 -23.91
N GLN A 5 77.62 -15.66 -24.56
CA GLN A 5 76.30 -15.34 -24.00
C GLN A 5 75.42 -16.59 -24.07
N LEU A 6 75.01 -17.10 -22.90
CA LEU A 6 73.97 -18.12 -22.78
C LEU A 6 72.59 -17.44 -22.87
N THR A 7 71.92 -17.59 -24.02
CA THR A 7 70.51 -17.20 -24.20
C THR A 7 69.58 -18.28 -23.66
N TYR A 8 69.20 -18.19 -22.39
CA TYR A 8 68.11 -18.98 -21.82
C TYR A 8 66.78 -18.25 -22.03
N GLN A 9 65.88 -18.79 -22.87
CA GLN A 9 64.49 -18.34 -22.94
C GLN A 9 63.58 -19.37 -22.26
N PRO A 10 62.95 -19.06 -21.10
CA PRO A 10 61.99 -19.97 -20.50
C PRO A 10 60.72 -20.01 -21.36
N LYS A 11 60.34 -21.20 -21.83
CA LYS A 11 58.99 -21.43 -22.37
C LYS A 11 57.99 -21.41 -21.22
N LEU A 12 57.36 -20.27 -20.98
CA LEU A 12 56.22 -20.17 -20.08
C LEU A 12 55.03 -20.94 -20.70
N LYS A 13 54.63 -22.05 -20.07
CA LYS A 13 53.30 -22.65 -20.32
C LYS A 13 52.30 -21.89 -19.46
N THR A 14 51.42 -21.11 -20.09
CA THR A 14 50.23 -20.59 -19.42
C THR A 14 49.31 -21.77 -19.11
N ILE A 15 49.23 -22.15 -17.84
CA ILE A 15 48.20 -23.09 -17.37
C ILE A 15 46.96 -22.23 -17.14
N HIS A 16 45.95 -22.35 -17.99
CA HIS A 16 44.65 -21.73 -17.75
C HIS A 16 44.02 -22.39 -16.52
N SER A 17 44.22 -21.77 -15.35
CA SER A 17 43.54 -22.12 -14.11
C SER A 17 42.09 -21.64 -14.20
N HIS A 18 41.20 -22.61 -14.37
CA HIS A 18 39.79 -22.67 -13.97
C HIS A 18 39.05 -21.33 -13.73
N GLU A 19 38.07 -21.08 -14.62
CA GLU A 19 36.75 -20.49 -14.35
C GLU A 19 36.65 -19.65 -13.06
N ALA A 20 36.50 -18.33 -13.20
CA ALA A 20 36.27 -17.45 -12.07
C ALA A 20 34.98 -17.85 -11.34
N LYS A 21 35.09 -18.59 -10.24
CA LYS A 21 34.00 -18.80 -9.29
C LYS A 21 33.71 -17.46 -8.62
N VAL A 22 32.76 -16.71 -9.17
CA VAL A 22 32.16 -15.57 -8.47
C VAL A 22 31.43 -16.13 -7.26
N VAL A 23 31.86 -15.74 -6.07
CA VAL A 23 31.19 -16.12 -4.82
C VAL A 23 30.15 -15.05 -4.51
N GLN A 24 28.88 -15.41 -4.51
CA GLN A 24 27.76 -14.52 -4.21
C GLN A 24 27.54 -14.45 -2.69
N LEU A 25 28.41 -13.71 -2.00
CA LEU A 25 28.29 -13.44 -0.56
C LEU A 25 28.17 -11.94 -0.33
N TRP A 26 27.51 -11.55 0.76
CA TRP A 26 27.53 -10.18 1.24
C TRP A 26 28.93 -9.77 1.72
N LEU A 27 29.31 -8.51 1.47
CA LEU A 27 30.61 -7.97 1.87
C LEU A 27 30.65 -7.57 3.36
N SER A 28 29.49 -7.52 4.02
CA SER A 28 29.32 -7.22 5.44
C SER A 28 28.28 -8.18 6.03
N THR A 29 28.32 -8.36 7.35
CA THR A 29 27.33 -9.15 8.09
C THR A 29 25.92 -8.58 7.91
N ASP A 30 24.94 -9.45 7.66
CA ASP A 30 23.52 -9.11 7.64
C ASP A 30 23.12 -8.44 8.98
N PRO A 31 22.55 -7.22 8.96
CA PRO A 31 22.06 -6.54 10.17
C PRO A 31 21.02 -7.34 10.98
N LEU A 32 20.38 -8.34 10.37
CA LEU A 32 19.38 -9.22 10.99
C LEU A 32 19.92 -10.63 11.27
N ALA A 33 21.24 -10.84 11.23
CA ALA A 33 21.86 -12.13 11.53
C ALA A 33 21.41 -12.75 12.86
N GLU A 34 21.20 -11.94 13.91
CA GLU A 34 20.72 -12.41 15.22
C GLU A 34 19.32 -13.05 15.17
N LYS A 35 18.49 -12.68 14.18
CA LYS A 35 17.15 -13.25 13.99
C LYS A 35 17.18 -14.60 13.26
N PHE A 36 18.33 -14.98 12.71
CA PHE A 36 18.53 -16.20 11.94
C PHE A 36 19.76 -16.97 12.44
N PRO A 37 19.75 -17.47 13.70
CA PRO A 37 20.91 -18.15 14.29
C PRO A 37 21.34 -19.40 13.51
N ASP A 38 20.41 -20.00 12.76
CA ASP A 38 20.65 -21.18 11.93
C ASP A 38 21.23 -20.85 10.55
N GLN A 39 21.43 -19.56 10.23
CA GLN A 39 21.90 -19.10 8.93
C GLN A 39 23.24 -18.38 9.08
N SER A 40 24.09 -18.51 8.08
CA SER A 40 25.32 -17.71 8.01
C SER A 40 24.94 -16.23 7.87
N PRO A 41 25.59 -15.31 8.62
CA PRO A 41 25.37 -13.86 8.49
C PRO A 41 25.77 -13.29 7.11
N TYR A 42 26.31 -14.13 6.22
CA TYR A 42 26.67 -13.79 4.85
C TYR A 42 25.84 -14.54 3.80
N SER A 43 24.86 -15.35 4.21
CA SER A 43 24.01 -16.09 3.27
C SER A 43 23.19 -15.12 2.43
N PHE A 44 23.29 -15.24 1.11
CA PHE A 44 22.39 -14.55 0.20
C PHE A 44 21.11 -15.37 0.08
N VAL A 45 19.95 -14.78 0.41
CA VAL A 45 18.61 -15.33 0.15
C VAL A 45 18.41 -16.80 0.59
N PHE A 46 18.88 -17.15 1.79
CA PHE A 46 18.87 -18.53 2.33
C PHE A 46 19.47 -19.58 1.36
N ASN A 47 20.47 -19.17 0.58
CA ASN A 47 21.11 -19.94 -0.47
C ASN A 47 20.14 -20.45 -1.57
N ASN A 48 18.98 -19.82 -1.75
CA ASN A 48 18.00 -20.18 -2.77
C ASN A 48 17.53 -18.96 -3.59
N PRO A 49 18.39 -18.41 -4.46
CA PRO A 49 18.09 -17.21 -5.27
C PRO A 49 17.07 -17.45 -6.37
N LEU A 50 16.72 -18.70 -6.66
CA LEU A 50 15.61 -19.03 -7.56
C LEU A 50 14.26 -18.79 -6.89
N ARG A 51 14.20 -18.92 -5.56
CA ARG A 51 12.96 -18.80 -4.77
C ARG A 51 12.84 -17.47 -4.04
N PHE A 52 13.97 -16.90 -3.62
CA PHE A 52 14.03 -15.74 -2.75
C PHE A 52 14.87 -14.64 -3.38
N ILE A 53 14.42 -13.39 -3.26
CA ILE A 53 15.15 -12.19 -3.67
C ILE A 53 15.17 -11.28 -2.44
N ASP A 54 16.34 -10.77 -2.08
CA ASP A 54 16.56 -9.91 -0.92
C ASP A 54 17.13 -8.57 -1.39
N PRO A 55 16.25 -7.61 -1.77
CA PRO A 55 16.65 -6.36 -2.43
C PRO A 55 17.42 -5.40 -1.52
N ASP A 56 17.23 -5.50 -0.20
CA ASP A 56 17.81 -4.62 0.81
C ASP A 56 18.75 -5.34 1.80
N GLY A 57 18.88 -6.67 1.68
CA GLY A 57 19.85 -7.51 2.39
C GLY A 57 19.45 -7.84 3.83
N ARG A 58 18.15 -8.03 4.09
CA ARG A 58 17.61 -8.13 5.46
C ARG A 58 16.70 -9.34 5.72
N ALA A 59 15.86 -9.79 4.78
CA ALA A 59 15.16 -11.10 4.79
C ALA A 59 14.07 -11.21 3.70
N PRO A 60 13.80 -12.41 3.13
CA PRO A 60 12.67 -12.62 2.22
C PRO A 60 11.38 -12.96 3.01
N SER A 61 10.56 -11.96 3.31
CA SER A 61 9.22 -12.16 3.89
C SER A 61 8.21 -11.15 3.35
N ASP A 62 7.65 -11.40 2.15
CA ASP A 62 6.92 -10.34 1.44
C ASP A 62 5.81 -10.86 0.51
N ILE A 63 4.71 -10.11 0.47
CA ILE A 63 3.75 -10.17 -0.63
C ILE A 63 4.13 -9.09 -1.65
N ILE A 64 4.56 -9.50 -2.84
CA ILE A 64 4.77 -8.60 -3.97
C ILE A 64 3.44 -8.42 -4.69
N VAL A 65 2.91 -7.19 -4.62
CA VAL A 65 1.64 -6.83 -5.25
C VAL A 65 1.90 -6.33 -6.66
N THR A 66 1.18 -6.89 -7.63
CA THR A 66 1.39 -6.59 -9.05
C THR A 66 0.14 -6.21 -9.80
N THR A 67 0.34 -5.58 -10.95
CA THR A 67 -0.67 -5.49 -12.00
C THR A 67 -0.99 -6.88 -12.58
N LYS A 68 -2.04 -6.97 -13.41
CA LYS A 68 -2.42 -8.21 -14.10
C LYS A 68 -1.33 -8.73 -15.06
N ASP A 69 -0.56 -7.84 -15.67
CA ASP A 69 0.60 -8.15 -16.52
C ASP A 69 1.88 -8.44 -15.72
N GLY A 70 1.81 -8.47 -14.38
CA GLY A 70 2.89 -8.93 -13.52
C GLY A 70 3.95 -7.89 -13.14
N LYS A 71 3.72 -6.60 -13.44
CA LYS A 71 4.58 -5.49 -13.01
C LYS A 71 4.40 -5.22 -11.52
N ALA A 72 5.49 -5.15 -10.78
CA ALA A 72 5.46 -4.91 -9.34
C ALA A 72 5.07 -3.46 -9.00
N LEU A 73 4.19 -3.32 -8.02
CA LEU A 73 3.65 -2.03 -7.55
C LEU A 73 4.19 -1.70 -6.16
N PHE A 74 4.00 -2.58 -5.19
CA PHE A 74 4.45 -2.42 -3.82
C PHE A 74 4.60 -3.77 -3.12
N THR A 75 5.23 -3.77 -1.94
CA THR A 75 5.43 -4.96 -1.11
C THR A 75 4.80 -4.78 0.26
N LEU A 76 4.17 -5.84 0.75
CA LEU A 76 3.59 -5.91 2.09
C LEU A 76 4.32 -6.94 2.94
N ASP A 77 4.44 -6.68 4.24
CA ASP A 77 5.04 -7.61 5.19
C ASP A 77 3.96 -8.49 5.82
N ASP A 78 3.88 -9.75 5.39
CA ASP A 78 2.98 -10.74 5.98
C ASP A 78 3.63 -11.52 7.14
N GLY A 79 4.87 -11.19 7.51
CA GLY A 79 5.64 -11.85 8.55
C GLY A 79 6.07 -13.29 8.22
N LYS A 80 5.83 -13.79 7.00
CA LYS A 80 6.16 -15.17 6.61
C LYS A 80 7.45 -15.23 5.83
N LYS A 81 8.27 -16.26 6.05
CA LYS A 81 9.56 -16.45 5.35
C LYS A 81 9.48 -16.77 3.83
N ALA A 82 8.30 -16.64 3.23
CA ALA A 82 8.05 -16.98 1.83
C ALA A 82 7.60 -15.75 1.06
N VAL A 83 8.21 -15.53 -0.11
CA VAL A 83 7.75 -14.49 -1.03
C VAL A 83 6.55 -15.02 -1.80
N THR A 84 5.45 -14.26 -1.76
CA THR A 84 4.25 -14.55 -2.54
C THR A 84 4.01 -13.41 -3.53
N LYS A 85 3.64 -13.74 -4.76
CA LYS A 85 3.22 -12.75 -5.76
C LYS A 85 1.72 -12.77 -5.90
N MET A 86 1.07 -11.62 -5.71
CA MET A 86 -0.37 -11.48 -5.87
C MET A 86 -0.70 -10.31 -6.78
N THR A 87 -1.66 -10.49 -7.67
CA THR A 87 -2.26 -9.35 -8.37
C THR A 87 -3.07 -8.50 -7.39
N VAL A 88 -3.23 -7.21 -7.71
CA VAL A 88 -4.14 -6.29 -7.00
C VAL A 88 -5.50 -6.94 -6.71
N ALA A 89 -6.11 -7.60 -7.71
CA ALA A 89 -7.42 -8.24 -7.57
C ALA A 89 -7.40 -9.49 -6.67
N GLN A 90 -6.29 -10.22 -6.60
CA GLN A 90 -6.15 -11.36 -5.68
C GLN A 90 -5.99 -10.88 -4.24
N LEU A 91 -5.17 -9.86 -4.02
CA LEU A 91 -4.98 -9.27 -2.70
C LEU A 91 -6.27 -8.62 -2.18
N TYR A 92 -7.01 -7.90 -3.03
CA TYR A 92 -8.28 -7.30 -2.63
C TYR A 92 -9.27 -8.35 -2.10
N LYS A 93 -9.32 -9.55 -2.71
CA LYS A 93 -10.17 -10.66 -2.26
C LYS A 93 -9.79 -11.25 -0.91
N THR A 94 -8.57 -11.02 -0.41
CA THR A 94 -8.18 -11.46 0.93
C THR A 94 -8.65 -10.49 2.01
N GLY A 95 -9.18 -9.33 1.64
CA GLY A 95 -9.54 -8.25 2.57
C GLY A 95 -8.33 -7.55 3.20
N THR A 96 -7.12 -7.81 2.71
CA THR A 96 -5.88 -7.21 3.24
C THR A 96 -5.81 -5.73 2.92
N GLN A 97 -5.36 -4.93 3.88
CA GLN A 97 -5.14 -3.49 3.74
C GLN A 97 -3.86 -3.08 4.49
N TRP A 98 -3.26 -1.95 4.12
CA TRP A 98 -1.98 -1.49 4.67
C TRP A 98 -1.98 -0.04 5.15
N PHE A 99 -3.15 0.59 5.17
CA PHE A 99 -3.30 2.03 5.29
C PHE A 99 -4.01 2.48 6.58
N GLU A 100 -4.62 1.57 7.32
CA GLU A 100 -5.25 1.85 8.61
C GLU A 100 -4.83 0.80 9.65
N PRO A 101 -3.85 1.09 10.53
CA PRO A 101 -3.33 0.13 11.51
C PRO A 101 -4.37 -0.41 12.50
N LEU A 102 -5.45 0.33 12.75
CA LEU A 102 -6.50 -0.07 13.69
C LEU A 102 -7.57 -0.97 13.06
N ALA A 103 -7.59 -1.09 11.73
CA ALA A 103 -8.54 -1.94 11.03
C ALA A 103 -8.03 -3.39 10.93
N ASP A 104 -8.97 -4.31 10.77
CA ASP A 104 -8.71 -5.72 10.53
C ASP A 104 -7.87 -5.91 9.27
N ASN A 105 -7.20 -7.06 9.21
CA ASN A 105 -6.36 -7.47 8.08
C ASN A 105 -5.29 -6.43 7.70
N TYR A 106 -4.89 -5.60 8.67
CA TYR A 106 -3.77 -4.68 8.52
C TYR A 106 -2.48 -5.45 8.25
N MET A 107 -1.78 -5.05 7.19
CA MET A 107 -0.51 -5.60 6.78
C MET A 107 0.39 -4.43 6.36
N PRO A 108 1.47 -4.14 7.09
CA PRO A 108 2.25 -2.94 6.84
C PRO A 108 2.93 -3.00 5.47
N MET A 109 2.93 -1.87 4.77
CA MET A 109 3.67 -1.72 3.51
C MET A 109 5.16 -1.53 3.80
N LYS A 110 6.00 -2.33 3.15
CA LYS A 110 7.46 -2.26 3.27
C LYS A 110 8.08 -1.31 2.26
N SER A 111 7.65 -1.41 1.01
CA SER A 111 8.22 -0.61 -0.07
C SER A 111 7.22 -0.43 -1.21
N GLN A 112 7.49 0.57 -2.05
CA GLN A 112 6.75 0.79 -3.29
C GLN A 112 7.71 1.04 -4.45
N THR A 113 7.33 0.61 -5.64
CA THR A 113 8.14 0.84 -6.84
C THR A 113 7.95 2.28 -7.33
N LYS A 114 8.99 2.85 -7.95
CA LYS A 114 8.87 4.17 -8.61
C LYS A 114 7.81 4.15 -9.71
N ALA A 115 7.59 2.99 -10.34
CA ALA A 115 6.61 2.80 -11.40
C ALA A 115 5.16 2.92 -10.90
N LEU A 116 4.89 2.66 -9.61
CA LEU A 116 3.56 2.82 -9.04
C LEU A 116 3.05 4.25 -9.19
N SER A 117 3.90 5.28 -9.05
CA SER A 117 3.46 6.68 -9.14
C SER A 117 3.28 7.21 -10.56
N THR A 118 3.55 6.39 -11.58
CA THR A 118 3.53 6.84 -12.99
C THR A 118 2.81 5.86 -13.93
N THR A 119 2.18 4.82 -13.40
CA THR A 119 1.56 3.77 -14.23
C THR A 119 0.12 4.11 -14.56
N ASP A 120 -0.24 3.99 -15.84
CA ASP A 120 -1.62 4.07 -16.33
C ASP A 120 -2.55 2.96 -15.81
N LYS A 121 -2.03 1.99 -15.06
CA LYS A 121 -2.80 0.87 -14.49
C LYS A 121 -3.42 1.20 -13.13
N VAL A 122 -3.16 2.39 -12.61
CA VAL A 122 -3.64 2.91 -11.34
C VAL A 122 -3.94 4.39 -11.56
N LYS A 123 -5.07 4.91 -11.05
CA LYS A 123 -5.31 6.37 -11.09
C LYS A 123 -4.56 7.06 -9.96
N HIS A 124 -4.04 8.24 -10.25
CA HIS A 124 -3.22 9.02 -9.34
C HIS A 124 -3.95 10.30 -8.96
N PHE A 125 -4.05 10.53 -7.67
CA PHE A 125 -4.66 11.71 -7.09
C PHE A 125 -3.71 12.35 -6.09
N THR A 126 -3.84 13.66 -5.95
CA THR A 126 -3.43 14.40 -4.77
C THR A 126 -4.56 14.37 -3.74
N SER A 127 -4.24 14.60 -2.47
CA SER A 127 -5.29 14.80 -1.47
C SER A 127 -6.24 15.94 -1.85
N GLN A 128 -5.73 16.97 -2.53
CA GLN A 128 -6.54 18.11 -2.95
C GLN A 128 -7.57 17.71 -4.01
N GLU A 129 -7.21 16.92 -5.02
CA GLU A 129 -8.17 16.46 -6.05
C GLU A 129 -9.29 15.61 -5.44
N VAL A 130 -8.98 14.78 -4.43
CA VAL A 130 -10.00 14.04 -3.68
C VAL A 130 -10.93 14.99 -2.91
N LEU A 131 -10.37 16.04 -2.30
CA LEU A 131 -11.13 17.04 -1.55
C LEU A 131 -11.94 17.97 -2.45
N ASP A 132 -11.44 18.33 -3.64
CA ASP A 132 -12.16 19.15 -4.61
C ASP A 132 -13.42 18.43 -5.06
N PHE A 133 -13.33 17.13 -5.35
CA PHE A 133 -14.50 16.30 -5.60
C PHE A 133 -15.43 16.24 -4.37
N ALA A 134 -14.87 16.16 -3.16
CA ALA A 134 -15.62 16.01 -1.92
C ALA A 134 -16.38 17.27 -1.48
N HIS A 135 -15.87 18.47 -1.81
CA HIS A 135 -16.47 19.76 -1.44
C HIS A 135 -17.54 20.26 -2.42
N GLU A 136 -17.80 19.53 -3.50
CA GLU A 136 -19.01 19.73 -4.27
C GLU A 136 -20.22 19.28 -3.43
N ASP A 137 -21.03 20.27 -3.01
CA ASP A 137 -22.30 20.05 -2.31
C ASP A 137 -23.22 19.17 -3.17
N ARG A 138 -23.58 18.00 -2.63
CA ARG A 138 -24.48 17.08 -3.30
C ARG A 138 -25.56 16.56 -2.36
N TRP A 139 -26.76 16.45 -2.92
CA TRP A 139 -27.83 15.69 -2.28
C TRP A 139 -27.36 14.27 -1.94
N MET A 140 -27.70 13.81 -0.73
CA MET A 140 -27.35 12.48 -0.21
C MET A 140 -27.61 11.30 -1.16
N ILE A 141 -28.64 11.38 -2.01
CA ILE A 141 -28.96 10.34 -3.00
C ILE A 141 -27.89 10.19 -4.09
N SER A 142 -27.04 11.21 -4.30
CA SER A 142 -25.96 11.22 -5.29
C SER A 142 -24.84 10.22 -4.96
N TYR A 143 -24.64 9.90 -3.68
CA TYR A 143 -23.61 8.96 -3.21
C TYR A 143 -24.01 7.48 -3.34
N ARG A 144 -25.21 7.19 -3.85
CA ARG A 144 -25.60 5.83 -4.22
C ARG A 144 -24.70 5.31 -5.33
N GLN A 145 -24.59 3.99 -5.46
CA GLN A 145 -23.82 3.36 -6.55
C GLN A 145 -24.22 3.93 -7.93
N GLY A 146 -23.22 4.42 -8.68
CA GLY A 146 -23.39 5.03 -10.00
C GLY A 146 -24.04 6.43 -10.00
N GLY A 147 -24.26 7.04 -8.84
CA GLY A 147 -24.67 8.45 -8.75
C GLY A 147 -23.48 9.41 -8.91
N SER A 148 -23.76 10.71 -9.02
CA SER A 148 -22.72 11.72 -9.24
C SER A 148 -21.74 11.90 -8.08
N GLY A 149 -22.12 11.46 -6.87
CA GLY A 149 -21.25 11.44 -5.69
C GLY A 149 -20.49 10.12 -5.53
N ASP A 150 -20.78 9.09 -6.34
CA ASP A 150 -20.04 7.82 -6.31
C ASP A 150 -18.66 7.97 -6.95
N TRP A 151 -17.72 8.49 -6.17
CA TRP A 151 -16.34 8.70 -6.57
C TRP A 151 -15.69 7.44 -7.14
N LYS A 152 -16.12 6.25 -6.72
CA LYS A 152 -15.55 4.99 -7.20
C LYS A 152 -15.93 4.71 -8.65
N ALA A 153 -17.13 5.14 -9.07
CA ALA A 153 -17.65 4.95 -10.42
C ALA A 153 -17.46 6.17 -11.32
N SER A 154 -17.20 7.35 -10.75
CA SER A 154 -17.02 8.59 -11.51
C SER A 154 -15.73 8.59 -12.34
N GLU A 155 -15.80 9.19 -13.53
CA GLU A 155 -14.65 9.44 -14.42
C GLU A 155 -13.61 10.36 -13.76
N ASP A 156 -14.06 11.35 -12.99
CA ASP A 156 -13.21 12.25 -12.21
C ASP A 156 -12.70 11.59 -10.91
N GLY A 157 -13.23 10.42 -10.56
CA GLY A 157 -12.79 9.61 -9.44
C GLY A 157 -12.08 8.34 -9.89
N ALA A 158 -12.25 7.25 -9.13
CA ALA A 158 -11.53 6.01 -9.37
C ALA A 158 -11.89 5.34 -10.69
N ASP A 159 -13.00 5.68 -11.35
CA ASP A 159 -13.40 5.13 -12.65
C ASP A 159 -13.33 3.58 -12.70
N GLY A 160 -13.83 2.95 -11.63
CA GLY A 160 -13.86 1.49 -11.48
C GLY A 160 -12.51 0.82 -11.19
N PHE A 161 -11.42 1.57 -11.03
CA PHE A 161 -10.14 1.00 -10.59
C PHE A 161 -10.24 0.50 -9.15
N LEU A 162 -9.69 -0.68 -8.87
CA LEU A 162 -9.65 -1.24 -7.51
C LEU A 162 -8.60 -0.55 -6.62
N LEU A 163 -7.51 -0.09 -7.24
CA LEU A 163 -6.37 0.53 -6.59
C LEU A 163 -6.17 1.93 -7.18
N VAL A 164 -5.92 2.89 -6.30
CA VAL A 164 -5.55 4.27 -6.63
C VAL A 164 -4.32 4.66 -5.82
N THR A 165 -3.68 5.78 -6.16
CA THR A 165 -2.74 6.43 -5.24
C THR A 165 -3.25 7.80 -4.84
N VAL A 166 -3.15 8.15 -3.57
CA VAL A 166 -3.34 9.51 -3.05
C VAL A 166 -2.02 9.98 -2.48
N ASP A 167 -1.49 11.11 -2.97
CA ASP A 167 -0.16 11.63 -2.62
C ASP A 167 0.93 10.55 -2.74
N LYS A 168 0.90 9.80 -3.85
CA LYS A 168 1.82 8.68 -4.18
C LYS A 168 1.73 7.47 -3.24
N THR A 169 0.81 7.45 -2.29
CA THR A 169 0.57 6.29 -1.42
C THR A 169 -0.59 5.47 -1.99
N PRO A 170 -0.45 4.14 -2.15
CA PRO A 170 -1.51 3.31 -2.67
C PRO A 170 -2.64 3.13 -1.66
N TYR A 171 -3.88 3.12 -2.13
CA TYR A 171 -5.09 2.82 -1.35
C TYR A 171 -6.06 2.00 -2.18
N TRP A 172 -6.92 1.25 -1.50
CA TRP A 172 -8.12 0.75 -2.14
C TRP A 172 -9.03 1.91 -2.52
N ALA A 173 -9.57 1.85 -3.74
CA ALA A 173 -10.47 2.87 -4.24
C ALA A 173 -11.76 2.94 -3.41
N ASP A 174 -12.18 1.83 -2.81
CA ASP A 174 -13.33 1.81 -1.92
C ASP A 174 -13.13 2.61 -0.64
N ALA A 175 -11.95 2.51 -0.02
CA ALA A 175 -11.57 3.29 1.15
C ALA A 175 -11.58 4.80 0.86
N ILE A 176 -10.91 5.23 -0.23
CA ILE A 176 -10.92 6.64 -0.64
C ILE A 176 -12.34 7.10 -1.00
N GLY A 177 -13.13 6.23 -1.62
CA GLY A 177 -14.51 6.51 -2.01
C GLY A 177 -15.46 6.83 -0.85
N GLN A 178 -15.10 6.55 0.41
CA GLN A 178 -15.86 6.96 1.59
C GLN A 178 -15.66 8.44 1.96
N ILE A 179 -14.53 9.03 1.54
CA ILE A 179 -14.14 10.40 1.94
C ILE A 179 -15.11 11.44 1.39
N PRO A 180 -15.51 11.43 0.10
CA PRO A 180 -16.41 12.43 -0.45
C PRO A 180 -17.72 12.58 0.30
N PHE A 181 -18.39 11.46 0.61
CA PHE A 181 -19.61 11.48 1.42
C PHE A 181 -19.35 12.08 2.80
N ALA A 182 -18.28 11.64 3.48
CA ALA A 182 -18.05 12.03 4.86
C ALA A 182 -17.60 13.50 5.00
N VAL A 183 -16.86 14.04 4.04
CA VAL A 183 -16.49 15.46 4.00
C VAL A 183 -17.75 16.30 3.81
N ASP A 184 -18.52 16.02 2.75
CA ASP A 184 -19.74 16.75 2.39
C ASP A 184 -20.73 16.78 3.55
N TYR A 185 -21.11 15.60 4.05
CA TYR A 185 -22.06 15.49 5.17
C TYR A 185 -21.56 16.19 6.44
N ALA A 186 -20.26 16.11 6.75
CA ALA A 186 -19.74 16.80 7.94
C ALA A 186 -19.71 18.31 7.77
N THR A 187 -19.46 18.80 6.56
CA THR A 187 -19.55 20.22 6.20
C THR A 187 -21.00 20.71 6.31
N ASP A 188 -21.99 19.96 5.83
CA ASP A 188 -23.41 20.29 5.99
C ASP A 188 -23.79 20.41 7.47
N MET A 189 -23.41 19.42 8.29
CA MET A 189 -23.70 19.45 9.72
C MET A 189 -23.08 20.69 10.40
N LYS A 190 -21.89 21.10 9.96
CA LYS A 190 -21.24 22.34 10.44
C LYS A 190 -22.03 23.58 10.04
N GLU A 191 -22.57 23.64 8.83
CA GLU A 191 -23.39 24.73 8.33
C GLU A 191 -24.75 24.80 9.03
N GLU A 192 -25.32 23.65 9.42
CA GLU A 192 -26.50 23.53 10.28
C GLU A 192 -26.24 23.90 11.75
N GLY A 193 -25.02 24.33 12.10
CA GLY A 193 -24.66 24.84 13.41
C GLY A 193 -24.16 23.80 14.40
N ARG A 194 -23.84 22.57 13.96
CA ARG A 194 -23.19 21.57 14.83
C ARG A 194 -21.76 21.98 15.20
N SER A 195 -21.34 21.62 16.41
CA SER A 195 -19.91 21.67 16.75
C SER A 195 -19.12 20.68 15.89
N GLY A 196 -17.81 20.88 15.75
CA GLY A 196 -16.96 19.93 15.01
C GLY A 196 -17.03 18.51 15.57
N TYR A 197 -17.16 18.37 16.89
CA TYR A 197 -17.38 17.07 17.52
C TYR A 197 -18.70 16.41 17.10
N GLN A 198 -19.81 17.16 17.15
CA GLN A 198 -21.13 16.65 16.77
C GLN A 198 -21.18 16.30 15.29
N ALA A 199 -20.66 17.17 14.40
CA ALA A 199 -20.59 16.91 12.97
C ALA A 199 -19.86 15.60 12.68
N ILE A 200 -18.68 15.38 13.29
CA ILE A 200 -17.93 14.13 13.10
C ILE A 200 -18.71 12.92 13.63
N ARG A 201 -19.27 13.00 14.85
CA ARG A 201 -20.02 11.91 15.47
C ARG A 201 -21.25 11.52 14.65
N GLU A 202 -22.02 12.50 14.20
CA GLU A 202 -23.22 12.30 13.39
C GLU A 202 -22.84 11.71 12.03
N THR A 203 -21.77 12.19 11.39
CA THR A 203 -21.28 11.63 10.12
C THR A 203 -20.82 10.19 10.27
N VAL A 204 -20.06 9.86 11.31
CA VAL A 204 -19.61 8.47 11.57
C VAL A 204 -20.81 7.56 11.83
N GLN A 205 -21.77 8.01 12.64
CA GLN A 205 -22.99 7.25 12.88
C GLN A 205 -23.78 7.01 11.59
N LYS A 206 -23.89 8.06 10.77
CA LYS A 206 -24.57 8.02 9.49
C LYS A 206 -23.88 7.12 8.49
N GLY A 207 -22.56 7.20 8.42
CA GLY A 207 -21.73 6.33 7.61
C GLY A 207 -21.82 4.86 8.02
N LYS A 208 -22.03 4.55 9.31
CA LYS A 208 -22.34 3.17 9.73
C LYS A 208 -23.72 2.71 9.28
N GLU A 209 -24.74 3.57 9.39
CA GLU A 209 -26.09 3.28 8.87
C GLU A 209 -26.08 2.99 7.36
N TYR A 210 -25.24 3.70 6.60
CA TYR A 210 -25.11 3.52 5.14
C TYR A 210 -24.08 2.45 4.72
N GLY A 211 -23.03 2.25 5.53
CA GLY A 211 -21.91 1.32 5.30
C GLY A 211 -22.28 -0.15 5.45
N GLU A 212 -23.47 -0.45 5.98
CA GLU A 212 -24.09 -1.79 5.93
C GLU A 212 -24.55 -2.20 4.51
N GLY A 213 -24.24 -1.40 3.48
CA GLY A 213 -24.33 -1.81 2.08
C GLY A 213 -25.74 -1.96 1.53
N LYS A 214 -26.71 -1.16 2.01
CA LYS A 214 -28.09 -1.23 1.51
C LYS A 214 -28.74 0.13 1.31
N LEU A 215 -28.31 0.84 0.25
CA LEU A 215 -29.26 1.65 -0.52
C LEU A 215 -29.90 0.81 -1.64
N PHE A 216 -29.14 0.02 -2.41
CA PHE A 216 -29.70 -0.89 -3.43
C PHE A 216 -28.74 -2.06 -3.76
N GLY A 217 -29.03 -3.27 -3.24
CA GLY A 217 -28.58 -4.55 -3.80
C GLY A 217 -27.09 -4.95 -3.68
N GLY A 218 -26.79 -5.92 -2.81
CA GLY A 218 -25.51 -6.65 -2.77
C GLY A 218 -25.51 -7.68 -1.63
N LYS A 219 -24.88 -8.84 -1.82
CA LYS A 219 -24.75 -9.88 -0.77
C LYS A 219 -23.72 -9.44 0.28
N THR A 220 -24.04 -9.72 1.54
CA THR A 220 -23.19 -9.61 2.74
C THR A 220 -21.98 -10.55 2.70
N ASP A 221 -20.77 -10.04 2.97
CA ASP A 221 -19.56 -10.71 3.52
C ASP A 221 -18.34 -9.79 3.30
N ASN A 222 -17.46 -9.39 4.21
CA ASN A 222 -17.16 -9.62 5.63
C ASN A 222 -16.66 -8.27 6.20
N SER A 223 -17.06 -7.88 7.41
CA SER A 223 -16.57 -6.72 8.21
C SER A 223 -15.39 -5.92 7.64
N ASN A 224 -15.64 -4.87 6.84
CA ASN A 224 -14.60 -3.96 6.36
C ASN A 224 -14.37 -2.82 7.35
N THR A 225 -13.65 -3.12 8.43
CA THR A 225 -13.34 -2.17 9.51
C THR A 225 -12.70 -0.86 9.04
N TYR A 226 -11.97 -0.84 7.92
CA TYR A 226 -11.33 0.38 7.44
C TYR A 226 -12.28 1.45 6.89
N ASP A 227 -13.45 1.10 6.36
CA ASP A 227 -14.39 2.08 5.80
C ASP A 227 -14.83 3.09 6.85
N ASN A 228 -15.12 2.61 8.06
CA ASN A 228 -15.46 3.45 9.20
C ASN A 228 -14.35 4.44 9.54
N TYR A 229 -13.09 4.01 9.48
CA TYR A 229 -11.96 4.89 9.71
C TYR A 229 -11.84 5.94 8.59
N PHE A 230 -12.08 5.58 7.32
CA PHE A 230 -12.07 6.55 6.23
C PHE A 230 -13.24 7.54 6.28
N ILE A 231 -14.42 7.10 6.71
CA ILE A 231 -15.54 7.98 7.06
C ILE A 231 -15.10 8.95 8.16
N LEU A 232 -14.45 8.46 9.22
CA LEU A 232 -13.95 9.34 10.29
C LEU A 232 -12.88 10.32 9.77
N ARG A 233 -11.97 9.90 8.88
CA ARG A 233 -10.97 10.79 8.28
C ARG A 233 -11.63 11.90 7.46
N GLY A 234 -12.60 11.55 6.60
CA GLY A 234 -13.37 12.52 5.81
C GLY A 234 -14.21 13.45 6.69
N ALA A 235 -14.92 12.91 7.67
CA ALA A 235 -15.74 13.70 8.59
C ALA A 235 -14.91 14.70 9.40
N ALA A 236 -13.75 14.28 9.90
CA ALA A 236 -12.85 15.16 10.62
C ALA A 236 -12.18 16.19 9.69
N ASN A 237 -12.04 15.89 8.40
CA ASN A 237 -11.64 16.86 7.39
C ASN A 237 -12.75 17.91 7.17
N GLY A 238 -13.97 17.51 6.81
CA GLY A 238 -15.08 18.44 6.60
C GLY A 238 -15.39 19.30 7.82
N ALA A 239 -15.26 18.74 9.03
CA ALA A 239 -15.53 19.47 10.26
C ALA A 239 -14.40 20.42 10.71
N ASN A 240 -13.13 20.00 10.58
CA ASN A 240 -11.99 20.64 11.25
C ASN A 240 -10.71 20.76 10.38
N GLY A 241 -10.75 20.37 9.10
CA GLY A 241 -9.59 20.41 8.19
C GLY A 241 -8.53 19.33 8.47
N ARG A 242 -8.87 18.22 9.14
CA ARG A 242 -7.94 17.09 9.36
C ARG A 242 -7.41 16.54 8.04
N ASN A 243 -6.11 16.25 7.97
CA ASN A 243 -5.53 15.60 6.78
C ASN A 243 -6.15 14.19 6.56
N ILE A 244 -6.67 13.95 5.37
CA ILE A 244 -7.38 12.72 5.00
C ILE A 244 -6.50 11.48 4.79
N THR A 245 -5.21 11.64 4.53
CA THR A 245 -4.28 10.51 4.36
C THR A 245 -3.66 10.05 5.68
N LYS A 246 -3.80 10.83 6.75
CA LYS A 246 -3.29 10.44 8.07
C LYS A 246 -4.15 9.34 8.71
N PRO A 247 -3.55 8.21 9.15
CA PRO A 247 -4.25 7.17 9.89
C PRO A 247 -4.93 7.68 11.16
N VAL A 248 -6.01 7.01 11.57
CA VAL A 248 -6.74 7.35 12.79
C VAL A 248 -5.98 6.82 14.00
N THR A 249 -5.90 7.63 15.06
CA THR A 249 -5.33 7.19 16.34
C THR A 249 -6.40 6.52 17.22
N GLU A 250 -5.98 5.67 18.17
CA GLU A 250 -6.92 5.01 19.11
C GLU A 250 -7.77 6.03 19.89
N ALA A 251 -7.17 7.18 20.24
CA ALA A 251 -7.87 8.25 20.94
C ALA A 251 -8.94 8.91 20.06
N GLU A 252 -8.65 9.15 18.78
CA GLU A 252 -9.64 9.66 17.81
C GLU A 252 -10.77 8.64 17.60
N ALA A 253 -10.43 7.38 17.35
CA ALA A 253 -11.42 6.30 17.17
C ALA A 253 -12.40 6.25 18.35
N LYS A 254 -11.87 6.16 19.57
CA LYS A 254 -12.66 6.14 20.81
C LYS A 254 -13.50 7.39 21.00
N ALA A 255 -12.96 8.58 20.70
CA ALA A 255 -13.69 9.83 20.84
C ALA A 255 -14.92 9.89 19.92
N TYR A 256 -14.79 9.35 18.71
CA TYR A 256 -15.82 9.41 17.68
C TYR A 256 -16.66 8.14 17.53
N GLY A 257 -16.46 7.18 18.43
CA GLY A 257 -17.31 5.99 18.56
C GLY A 257 -16.96 4.86 17.60
N LEU A 258 -15.69 4.72 17.24
CA LEU A 258 -15.11 3.55 16.57
C LEU A 258 -14.33 2.68 17.55
#